data_AF-A0A8V5GVC8-F1
#
_entry.id   AF-A0A8V5GVC8-F1
#
_cell.length_a   1.000
_cell.length_b   1.000
_cell.length_c   1.000
_cell.angle_alpha   90.00
_cell.angle_beta   90.00
_cell.angle_gamma   90.00
#
_symmetry.space_group_name_H-M   'P 1'
#
loop_
_entity.id
_entity.type
_entity.pdbx_description
1 polymer ?
#
loop_
_entity_poly.entity_id
_entity_poly.type
_entity_poly.pdbx_seq_one_letter_code
_entity_poly.pdbx_strand_id
1 'polypeptide(L)'
;GGGDGVMGVNGAPYGSHSAPWRRSRAGYHVTVLVRDPARLPTPLPPIRVVRGDARDPAAVAEVVRGQDGVIIVLGTGNDLSPTTVMSDGTRTIVEAMKAHGVRKVVACLSAFLLWDIQKVPPRLLPVTEDHIRMHQILQDSGLDCVYVMPPHISEELPLTGDYSVSVGSSGSSRVISTWDLGHFLLRCLSSQSYNGQSVYVCQSYSKE
;
A
#
# COMPACT_ATOMS: atom_id res chain seq x y z
N GLY A 1 2.79 2.06 14.11
CA GLY A 1 1.44 2.30 14.61
C GLY A 1 0.48 2.72 13.51
N GLY A 2 -0.11 1.74 12.83
CA GLY A 2 -1.32 1.89 11.98
C GLY A 2 -1.30 3.05 10.98
N GLY A 3 -0.58 2.91 9.87
CA GLY A 3 -0.58 3.90 8.81
C GLY A 3 -1.96 4.02 8.18
N ASP A 4 -2.63 5.15 8.38
CA ASP A 4 -3.80 5.56 7.60
C ASP A 4 -3.32 6.63 6.61
N GLY A 5 -3.06 6.25 5.35
CA GLY A 5 -2.48 7.21 4.41
C GLY A 5 -2.54 6.85 2.94
N VAL A 6 -2.50 7.91 2.13
CA VAL A 6 -2.25 7.87 0.69
C VAL A 6 -0.88 8.48 0.46
N MET A 7 -0.03 7.82 -0.31
CA MET A 7 1.31 8.29 -0.58
C MET A 7 1.51 8.48 -2.08
N GLY A 8 1.56 9.73 -2.52
CA GLY A 8 2.01 10.11 -3.86
C GLY A 8 3.55 10.03 -3.93
N VAL A 9 4.07 9.47 -5.03
CA VAL A 9 5.50 9.23 -5.20
C VAL A 9 5.96 9.68 -6.60
N ASN A 10 7.07 10.41 -6.64
CA ASN A 10 7.71 10.96 -7.83
C ASN A 10 9.18 10.57 -7.93
N GLY A 11 9.66 10.25 -9.13
CA GLY A 11 10.84 9.41 -9.35
C GLY A 11 10.45 7.92 -9.34
N ALA A 12 11.32 6.98 -9.70
CA ALA A 12 12.73 7.08 -10.08
C ALA A 12 12.99 6.24 -11.36
N PRO A 13 14.04 6.52 -12.15
CA PRO A 13 13.95 6.36 -13.59
C PRO A 13 14.21 4.93 -14.10
N TYR A 14 13.63 4.65 -15.27
CA TYR A 14 14.17 3.66 -16.21
C TYR A 14 15.64 4.02 -16.54
N GLY A 15 16.59 3.14 -16.21
CA GLY A 15 18.01 3.42 -16.44
C GLY A 15 18.97 2.26 -16.13
N SER A 16 19.28 1.46 -17.14
CA SER A 16 20.50 0.65 -17.35
C SER A 16 21.16 -0.12 -16.17
N HIS A 17 21.05 -1.45 -16.23
CA HIS A 17 22.09 -2.45 -15.94
C HIS A 17 23.21 -2.10 -14.92
N SER A 18 22.95 -2.26 -13.62
CA SER A 18 23.92 -2.78 -12.64
C SER A 18 23.20 -3.20 -11.35
N ALA A 19 23.76 -4.19 -10.65
CA ALA A 19 23.09 -4.93 -9.57
C ALA A 19 23.19 -4.19 -8.19
N PRO A 20 22.50 -4.64 -7.11
CA PRO A 20 21.38 -3.87 -6.56
C PRO A 20 21.55 -3.40 -5.09
N TRP A 21 20.43 -3.00 -4.46
CA TRP A 21 20.16 -2.76 -3.03
C TRP A 21 20.94 -1.69 -2.25
N ARG A 22 22.12 -1.19 -2.67
CA ARG A 22 22.88 -0.15 -1.92
C ARG A 22 22.44 1.32 -2.12
N ARG A 23 21.16 1.60 -2.41
CA ARG A 23 20.58 2.96 -2.35
C ARG A 23 19.22 3.00 -1.66
N SER A 24 19.20 2.76 -0.34
CA SER A 24 18.10 3.16 0.57
C SER A 24 18.04 4.68 0.83
N ARG A 25 18.30 5.45 -0.24
CA ARG A 25 17.78 6.79 -0.52
C ARG A 25 17.32 6.73 -1.97
N ALA A 26 16.30 5.91 -2.23
CA ALA A 26 15.61 5.95 -3.51
C ALA A 26 15.13 7.39 -3.69
N GLY A 27 15.42 7.99 -4.84
CA GLY A 27 15.30 9.44 -5.09
C GLY A 27 13.86 9.92 -5.23
N TYR A 28 12.98 9.40 -4.38
CA TYR A 28 11.57 9.63 -4.39
C TYR A 28 11.22 10.95 -3.73
N HIS A 29 10.59 11.84 -4.47
CA HIS A 29 9.86 12.96 -3.89
C HIS A 29 8.51 12.44 -3.41
N VAL A 30 8.38 12.27 -2.09
CA VAL A 30 7.21 11.66 -1.46
C VAL A 30 6.26 12.74 -0.95
N THR A 31 4.97 12.61 -1.27
CA THR A 31 3.88 13.37 -0.64
C THR A 31 2.96 12.42 0.12
N VAL A 32 2.80 12.61 1.42
CA VAL A 32 1.88 11.81 2.25
C VAL A 32 0.62 12.59 2.63
N LEU A 33 -0.53 11.95 2.51
CA LEU A 33 -1.79 12.38 3.10
C LEU A 33 -1.94 11.77 4.48
N VAL A 34 -2.12 12.59 5.52
CA VAL A 34 -2.39 12.13 6.88
C VAL A 34 -3.48 12.95 7.57
N ARG A 35 -4.34 12.29 8.36
CA ARG A 35 -5.38 12.96 9.15
C ARG A 35 -4.78 13.80 10.29
N ASP A 36 -3.77 13.24 10.94
CA ASP A 36 -3.05 13.84 12.05
C ASP A 36 -1.52 13.74 11.83
N PRO A 37 -0.85 14.85 11.47
CA PRO A 37 0.60 14.92 11.32
C PRO A 37 1.38 14.60 12.61
N ALA A 38 0.79 14.73 13.80
CA ALA A 38 1.47 14.44 15.06
C ALA A 38 1.78 12.94 15.25
N ARG A 39 1.15 12.06 14.46
CA ARG A 39 1.43 10.62 14.42
C ARG A 39 2.65 10.25 13.58
N LEU A 40 3.28 11.20 12.86
CA LEU A 40 4.47 10.96 12.06
C LEU A 40 5.75 10.97 12.91
N PRO A 41 6.78 10.19 12.54
CA PRO A 41 8.05 10.17 13.27
C PRO A 41 8.77 11.53 13.21
N THR A 42 9.42 11.89 14.31
CA THR A 42 10.25 13.09 14.43
C THR A 42 11.70 12.68 14.70
N PRO A 43 12.70 13.20 13.94
CA PRO A 43 12.59 14.14 12.83
C PRO A 43 11.98 13.51 11.57
N LEU A 44 11.24 14.31 10.80
CA LEU A 44 10.70 13.90 9.52
C LEU A 44 11.82 13.75 8.46
N PRO A 45 11.77 12.72 7.60
CA PRO A 45 12.52 12.72 6.35
C PRO A 45 12.05 13.86 5.41
N PRO A 46 12.78 14.19 4.33
CA PRO A 46 12.40 15.24 3.39
C PRO A 46 11.19 14.83 2.53
N ILE A 47 10.01 14.86 3.13
CA ILE A 47 8.71 14.51 2.53
C ILE A 47 7.77 15.70 2.63
N ARG A 48 6.84 15.81 1.67
CA ARG A 48 5.73 16.77 1.75
C ARG A 48 4.59 16.12 2.52
N VAL A 49 4.05 16.82 3.51
CA VAL A 49 2.90 16.36 4.31
C VAL A 49 1.68 17.21 3.92
N VAL A 50 0.62 16.56 3.48
CA VAL A 50 -0.71 17.14 3.29
C VAL A 50 -1.60 16.64 4.41
N ARG A 51 -2.26 17.56 5.12
CA ARG A 51 -3.20 17.21 6.18
C ARG A 51 -4.61 17.10 5.60
N GLY A 52 -5.25 15.93 5.73
CA GLY A 52 -6.59 15.70 5.22
C GLY A 52 -7.09 14.27 5.41
N ASP A 53 -8.29 13.99 4.92
CA ASP A 53 -8.90 12.66 4.89
C ASP A 53 -8.84 12.09 3.47
N ALA A 54 -8.69 10.76 3.32
CA ALA A 54 -8.63 10.12 2.01
C ALA A 54 -9.96 10.20 1.22
N ARG A 55 -11.05 10.59 1.88
CA ARG A 55 -12.38 10.83 1.28
C ARG A 55 -12.61 12.30 0.88
N ASP A 56 -11.62 13.17 1.08
CA ASP A 56 -11.66 14.57 0.61
C ASP A 56 -11.00 14.66 -0.78
N PRO A 57 -11.77 14.92 -1.86
CA PRO A 57 -11.22 15.02 -3.21
C PRO A 57 -10.17 16.13 -3.36
N ALA A 58 -10.26 17.22 -2.61
CA ALA A 58 -9.30 18.32 -2.70
C ALA A 58 -7.95 17.92 -2.08
N ALA A 59 -7.97 17.33 -0.88
CA ALA A 59 -6.75 16.84 -0.22
C ALA A 59 -6.08 15.70 -1.00
N VAL A 60 -6.86 14.80 -1.60
CA VAL A 60 -6.35 13.72 -2.45
C VAL A 60 -5.78 14.25 -3.76
N ALA A 61 -6.45 15.19 -4.43
CA ALA A 61 -5.91 15.84 -5.64
C ALA A 61 -4.59 16.57 -5.34
N GLU A 62 -4.47 17.26 -4.20
CA GLU A 62 -3.22 17.91 -3.78
C GLU A 62 -2.04 16.92 -3.64
N VAL A 63 -2.33 15.68 -3.25
CA VAL A 63 -1.34 14.59 -3.08
C VAL A 63 -0.99 13.94 -4.42
N VAL A 64 -1.99 13.67 -5.26
CA VAL A 64 -1.86 12.94 -6.53
C VAL A 64 -1.34 13.82 -7.68
N ARG A 65 -1.58 15.13 -7.65
CA ARG A 65 -1.21 16.05 -8.75
C ARG A 65 0.28 16.00 -9.08
N GLY A 66 0.59 15.52 -10.28
CA GLY A 66 1.94 15.45 -10.82
C GLY A 66 2.81 14.39 -10.18
N GLN A 67 2.24 13.30 -9.65
CA GLN A 67 2.97 12.11 -9.18
C GLN A 67 3.16 11.08 -10.31
N ASP A 68 4.24 10.32 -10.27
CA ASP A 68 4.47 9.17 -11.16
C ASP A 68 3.63 7.94 -10.75
N GLY A 69 3.35 7.80 -9.45
CA GLY A 69 2.50 6.73 -8.92
C GLY A 69 1.99 6.97 -7.50
N VAL A 70 1.06 6.11 -7.07
CA VAL A 70 0.41 6.17 -5.76
C VAL A 70 0.56 4.85 -5.01
N ILE A 71 0.89 4.92 -3.72
CA ILE A 71 0.76 3.81 -2.77
C ILE A 71 -0.45 4.08 -1.87
N ILE A 72 -1.35 3.10 -1.77
CA ILE A 72 -2.52 3.15 -0.88
C ILE A 72 -2.25 2.24 0.32
N VAL A 73 -2.20 2.82 1.51
CA VAL A 73 -2.11 2.13 2.81
C VAL A 73 -3.21 2.70 3.71
N LEU A 74 -4.46 2.45 3.32
CA LEU A 74 -5.63 2.82 4.11
C LEU A 74 -6.00 1.67 5.05
N GLY A 75 -6.54 2.01 6.21
CA GLY A 75 -6.96 1.07 7.23
C GLY A 75 -7.93 1.71 8.22
N THR A 76 -8.35 0.90 9.20
CA THR A 76 -9.22 1.33 10.32
C THR A 76 -8.49 1.30 11.67
N GLY A 77 -7.17 1.12 11.67
CA GLY A 77 -6.39 0.89 12.89
C GLY A 77 -6.86 -0.35 13.64
N ASN A 78 -7.33 -0.16 14.87
CA ASN A 78 -7.89 -1.21 15.71
C ASN A 78 -9.43 -1.30 15.66
N ASP A 79 -10.09 -0.43 14.88
CA ASP A 79 -11.55 -0.48 14.71
C ASP A 79 -11.90 -1.59 13.71
N LEU A 80 -12.78 -2.50 14.13
CA LEU A 80 -13.24 -3.66 13.36
C LEU A 80 -14.74 -3.59 13.03
N SER A 81 -15.37 -2.43 13.26
CA SER A 81 -16.77 -2.20 12.94
C SER A 81 -17.03 -2.10 11.43
N PRO A 82 -18.28 -2.22 10.97
CA PRO A 82 -18.64 -2.00 9.56
C PRO A 82 -18.19 -0.64 9.04
N THR A 83 -17.46 -0.65 7.92
CA THR A 83 -16.73 0.51 7.41
C THR A 83 -16.81 0.59 5.88
N THR A 84 -16.75 1.82 5.35
CA THR A 84 -16.52 2.10 3.92
C THR A 84 -15.27 2.96 3.68
N VAL A 85 -14.49 3.24 4.74
CA VAL A 85 -13.41 4.25 4.70
C VAL A 85 -12.34 3.92 3.66
N MET A 86 -12.02 2.64 3.45
CA MET A 86 -10.98 2.22 2.52
C MET A 86 -11.50 2.25 1.08
N SER A 87 -12.75 1.82 0.85
CA SER A 87 -13.35 1.84 -0.49
C SER A 87 -13.74 3.25 -0.96
N ASP A 88 -14.30 4.10 -0.09
CA ASP A 88 -14.61 5.51 -0.38
C ASP A 88 -13.34 6.32 -0.63
N GLY A 89 -12.30 6.11 0.19
CA GLY A 89 -11.00 6.73 -0.03
C GLY A 89 -10.37 6.28 -1.34
N THR A 90 -10.45 4.98 -1.66
CA THR A 90 -9.93 4.44 -2.92
C THR A 90 -10.66 4.97 -4.14
N ARG A 91 -11.99 5.16 -4.09
CA ARG A 91 -12.75 5.83 -5.15
C ARG A 91 -12.21 7.24 -5.42
N THR A 92 -12.05 8.03 -4.36
CA THR A 92 -11.51 9.39 -4.41
C THR A 92 -10.10 9.44 -5.03
N ILE A 93 -9.25 8.47 -4.66
CA ILE A 93 -7.89 8.33 -5.22
C ILE A 93 -7.93 7.97 -6.71
N VAL A 94 -8.75 6.99 -7.11
CA VAL A 94 -8.89 6.58 -8.52
C VAL A 94 -9.39 7.73 -9.40
N GLU A 95 -10.35 8.53 -8.90
CA GLU A 95 -10.86 9.71 -9.60
C GLU A 95 -9.77 10.78 -9.77
N ALA A 96 -9.03 11.11 -8.71
CA ALA A 96 -7.92 12.06 -8.77
C ALA A 96 -6.77 11.59 -9.68
N MET A 97 -6.44 10.29 -9.65
CA MET A 97 -5.43 9.68 -10.52
C MET A 97 -5.82 9.80 -11.99
N LYS A 98 -7.08 9.49 -12.34
CA LYS A 98 -7.61 9.68 -13.70
C LYS A 98 -7.57 11.15 -14.13
N ALA A 99 -7.99 12.07 -13.26
CA ALA A 99 -8.00 13.51 -13.54
C ALA A 99 -6.59 14.10 -13.76
N HIS A 100 -5.57 13.53 -13.11
CA HIS A 100 -4.17 13.98 -13.23
C HIS A 100 -3.29 13.11 -14.13
N GLY A 101 -3.86 12.12 -14.83
CA GLY A 101 -3.12 11.23 -15.73
C GLY A 101 -2.17 10.23 -15.04
N VAL A 102 -2.26 10.08 -13.72
CA VAL A 102 -1.41 9.15 -12.95
C VAL A 102 -1.92 7.73 -13.18
N ARG A 103 -1.02 6.85 -13.64
CA ARG A 103 -1.37 5.49 -14.08
C ARG A 103 -1.12 4.40 -13.03
N LYS A 104 0.00 4.50 -12.30
CA LYS A 104 0.52 3.44 -11.43
C LYS A 104 -0.08 3.51 -10.03
N VAL A 105 -0.69 2.43 -9.54
CA VAL A 105 -1.13 2.31 -8.14
C VAL A 105 -0.70 0.99 -7.52
N VAL A 106 -0.21 1.04 -6.28
CA VAL A 106 0.15 -0.13 -5.48
C VAL A 106 -0.69 -0.07 -4.20
N ALA A 107 -1.65 -0.99 -4.08
CA ALA A 107 -2.61 -0.98 -3.00
C ALA A 107 -2.31 -2.07 -1.98
N CYS A 108 -2.13 -1.70 -0.71
CA CYS A 108 -2.14 -2.64 0.38
C CYS A 108 -3.58 -3.02 0.72
N LEU A 109 -3.86 -4.32 0.70
CA LEU A 109 -5.12 -4.96 1.05
C LEU A 109 -4.86 -5.94 2.20
N SER A 110 -5.48 -7.12 2.16
CA SER A 110 -5.29 -8.18 3.15
C SER A 110 -5.22 -9.56 2.50
N ALA A 111 -4.39 -10.45 3.04
CA ALA A 111 -4.32 -11.87 2.67
C ALA A 111 -5.66 -12.61 2.75
N PHE A 112 -6.64 -12.12 3.52
CA PHE A 112 -7.99 -12.70 3.56
C PHE A 112 -8.66 -12.74 2.18
N LEU A 113 -8.29 -11.87 1.24
CA LEU A 113 -8.82 -11.87 -0.14
C LEU A 113 -8.28 -13.04 -0.99
N LEU A 114 -7.23 -13.74 -0.53
CA LEU A 114 -6.72 -14.97 -1.15
C LEU A 114 -7.27 -16.23 -0.48
N TRP A 115 -8.11 -16.09 0.55
CA TRP A 115 -8.68 -17.19 1.31
C TRP A 115 -10.18 -17.30 1.03
N ASP A 116 -10.73 -18.48 1.31
CA ASP A 116 -12.17 -18.67 1.39
C ASP A 116 -12.75 -17.75 2.48
N ILE A 117 -13.73 -16.93 2.12
CA ILE A 117 -14.35 -15.95 3.02
C ILE A 117 -14.98 -16.62 4.26
N GLN A 118 -15.39 -17.88 4.17
CA GLN A 118 -15.89 -18.66 5.30
C GLN A 118 -14.83 -18.93 6.38
N LYS A 119 -13.53 -18.75 6.05
CA LYS A 119 -12.39 -18.91 6.96
C LYS A 119 -11.92 -17.60 7.58
N VAL A 120 -12.54 -16.47 7.21
CA VAL A 120 -12.27 -15.16 7.82
C VAL A 120 -12.92 -15.12 9.21
N PRO A 121 -12.17 -14.79 10.28
CA PRO A 121 -12.76 -14.68 11.62
C PRO A 121 -13.93 -13.68 11.61
N PRO A 122 -15.10 -13.98 12.22
CA PRO A 122 -16.31 -13.13 12.10
C PRO A 122 -16.08 -11.66 12.47
N ARG A 123 -15.23 -11.39 13.46
CA ARG A 123 -14.84 -10.03 13.87
C ARG A 123 -14.06 -9.23 12.81
N LEU A 124 -13.53 -9.88 11.78
CA LEU A 124 -12.76 -9.26 10.69
C LEU A 124 -13.54 -9.19 9.38
N LEU A 125 -14.73 -9.80 9.30
CA LEU A 125 -15.59 -9.76 8.11
C LEU A 125 -15.91 -8.33 7.66
N PRO A 126 -16.34 -7.38 8.51
CA PRO A 126 -16.75 -6.06 8.02
C PRO A 126 -15.60 -5.25 7.41
N VAL A 127 -14.38 -5.43 7.94
CA VAL A 127 -13.15 -4.82 7.40
C VAL A 127 -12.70 -5.55 6.13
N THR A 128 -12.90 -6.87 6.04
CA THR A 128 -12.56 -7.67 4.85
C THR A 128 -13.51 -7.38 3.69
N GLU A 129 -14.79 -7.18 3.96
CA GLU A 129 -15.78 -6.73 2.97
C GLU A 129 -15.40 -5.37 2.36
N ASP A 130 -14.84 -4.45 3.16
CA ASP A 130 -14.39 -3.16 2.62
C ASP A 130 -13.09 -3.27 1.81
N HIS A 131 -12.20 -4.19 2.17
CA HIS A 131 -11.07 -4.56 1.30
C HIS A 131 -11.54 -5.18 -0.02
N ILE A 132 -12.61 -5.98 -0.02
CA ILE A 132 -13.20 -6.54 -1.26
C ILE A 132 -13.77 -5.41 -2.12
N ARG A 133 -14.50 -4.44 -1.54
CA ARG A 133 -14.98 -3.25 -2.26
C ARG A 133 -13.82 -2.42 -2.84
N MET A 134 -12.78 -2.18 -2.03
CA MET A 134 -11.57 -1.47 -2.45
C MET A 134 -10.85 -2.18 -3.61
N HIS A 135 -10.72 -3.51 -3.55
CA HIS A 135 -10.14 -4.32 -4.62
C HIS A 135 -10.95 -4.21 -5.92
N GLN A 136 -12.27 -4.36 -5.85
CA GLN A 136 -13.15 -4.23 -7.01
C GLN A 136 -13.03 -2.85 -7.68
N ILE A 137 -13.02 -1.75 -6.90
CA ILE A 137 -12.83 -0.39 -7.41
C ILE A 137 -11.51 -0.24 -8.17
N LEU A 138 -10.43 -0.88 -7.68
CA LEU A 138 -9.13 -0.86 -8.34
C LEU A 138 -9.10 -1.74 -9.61
N GLN A 139 -9.79 -2.88 -9.61
CA GLN A 139 -9.93 -3.73 -10.81
C GLN A 139 -10.70 -3.00 -11.92
N ASP A 140 -11.82 -2.35 -11.57
CA ASP A 140 -12.66 -1.59 -12.52
C ASP A 140 -12.04 -0.22 -12.90
N SER A 141 -10.97 0.20 -12.23
CA SER A 141 -10.35 1.50 -12.47
C SER A 141 -9.71 1.62 -13.86
N GLY A 142 -9.23 0.51 -14.43
CA GLY A 142 -8.39 0.49 -15.63
C GLY A 142 -6.99 1.11 -15.43
N LEU A 143 -6.55 1.31 -14.19
CA LEU A 143 -5.20 1.76 -13.82
C LEU A 143 -4.20 0.60 -13.78
N ASP A 144 -2.91 0.91 -13.68
CA ASP A 144 -1.82 -0.07 -13.59
C ASP A 144 -1.65 -0.52 -12.13
N CYS A 145 -2.63 -1.29 -11.65
CA CYS A 145 -2.76 -1.70 -10.26
C CYS A 145 -1.83 -2.86 -9.85
N VAL A 146 -1.33 -2.84 -8.62
CA VAL A 146 -0.74 -4.00 -7.93
C VAL A 146 -1.50 -4.23 -6.63
N TYR A 147 -2.06 -5.43 -6.42
CA TYR A 147 -2.90 -5.74 -5.26
C TYR A 147 -2.09 -6.51 -4.21
N VAL A 148 -1.47 -5.80 -3.27
CA VAL A 148 -0.61 -6.40 -2.25
C VAL A 148 -1.47 -6.92 -1.11
N MET A 149 -1.44 -8.22 -0.87
CA MET A 149 -2.29 -8.92 0.09
C MET A 149 -1.43 -9.53 1.21
N PRO A 150 -0.88 -8.72 2.13
CA PRO A 150 -0.01 -9.20 3.19
C PRO A 150 -0.79 -10.01 4.23
N PRO A 151 -0.12 -10.96 4.92
CA PRO A 151 -0.67 -11.63 6.08
C PRO A 151 -0.54 -10.74 7.34
N HIS A 152 -0.27 -11.29 8.52
CA HIS A 152 -0.03 -10.48 9.70
C HIS A 152 1.18 -9.56 9.49
N ILE A 153 0.98 -8.25 9.68
CA ILE A 153 2.04 -7.24 9.64
C ILE A 153 2.56 -7.03 11.06
N SER A 154 3.86 -7.27 11.27
CA SER A 154 4.53 -7.01 12.55
C SER A 154 5.28 -5.68 12.53
N GLU A 155 5.24 -4.94 13.64
CA GLU A 155 6.06 -3.74 13.86
C GLU A 155 7.39 -4.07 14.58
N GLU A 156 7.54 -5.28 15.11
CA GLU A 156 8.68 -5.73 15.93
C GLU A 156 9.81 -6.36 15.11
N LEU A 157 9.49 -6.88 13.91
CA LEU A 157 10.42 -7.62 13.06
C LEU A 157 11.21 -6.67 12.13
N PRO A 158 12.49 -6.97 11.80
CA PRO A 158 13.38 -6.06 11.09
C PRO A 158 13.07 -5.94 9.58
N LEU A 159 13.74 -5.01 8.92
CA LEU A 159 13.92 -5.03 7.46
C LEU A 159 14.91 -6.14 7.10
N THR A 160 14.54 -7.04 6.19
CA THR A 160 15.45 -8.07 5.65
C THR A 160 15.74 -7.86 4.17
N GLY A 161 14.76 -7.44 3.38
CA GLY A 161 14.84 -7.35 1.92
C GLY A 161 14.63 -8.68 1.19
N ASP A 162 14.81 -9.81 1.88
CA ASP A 162 14.84 -11.17 1.34
C ASP A 162 13.49 -11.91 1.48
N TYR A 163 12.38 -11.18 1.44
CA TYR A 163 11.03 -11.73 1.54
C TYR A 163 10.61 -12.54 0.29
N SER A 164 9.70 -13.48 0.49
CA SER A 164 9.07 -14.25 -0.59
C SER A 164 7.82 -13.54 -1.11
N VAL A 165 7.59 -13.63 -2.43
CA VAL A 165 6.40 -13.08 -3.12
C VAL A 165 5.71 -14.21 -3.88
N SER A 166 4.42 -14.42 -3.62
CA SER A 166 3.58 -15.41 -4.30
C SER A 166 2.45 -14.69 -5.06
N VAL A 167 2.13 -15.16 -6.27
CA VAL A 167 1.08 -14.56 -7.12
C VAL A 167 -0.18 -15.43 -7.05
N GLY A 168 -1.34 -14.81 -6.83
CA GLY A 168 -2.65 -15.46 -6.81
C GLY A 168 -2.86 -16.51 -5.70
N SER A 169 -1.92 -16.64 -4.76
CA SER A 169 -1.91 -17.70 -3.74
C SER A 169 -1.16 -17.24 -2.48
N SER A 170 -1.41 -17.94 -1.37
CA SER A 170 -0.69 -17.69 -0.11
C SER A 170 0.71 -18.31 -0.14
N GLY A 171 1.66 -17.62 0.50
CA GLY A 171 3.05 -18.07 0.66
C GLY A 171 3.29 -18.97 1.86
N SER A 172 4.56 -19.30 2.08
CA SER A 172 5.06 -20.25 3.10
C SER A 172 4.97 -19.75 4.55
N SER A 173 4.94 -18.43 4.76
CA SER A 173 4.86 -17.79 6.08
C SER A 173 3.58 -16.96 6.21
N ARG A 174 3.10 -16.78 7.44
CA ARG A 174 1.92 -15.95 7.79
C ARG A 174 2.28 -14.61 8.42
N VAL A 175 3.52 -14.14 8.26
CA VAL A 175 3.99 -12.84 8.74
C VAL A 175 4.83 -12.10 7.71
N ILE A 176 4.77 -10.77 7.76
CA ILE A 176 5.69 -9.83 7.09
C ILE A 176 5.98 -8.68 8.06
N SER A 177 7.19 -8.12 8.06
CA SER A 177 7.48 -6.90 8.82
C SER A 177 6.94 -5.67 8.10
N THR A 178 6.61 -4.63 8.87
CA THR A 178 6.21 -3.31 8.34
C THR A 178 7.28 -2.75 7.38
N TRP A 179 8.55 -3.00 7.69
CA TRP A 179 9.69 -2.52 6.90
C TRP A 179 9.83 -3.29 5.57
N ASP A 180 9.72 -4.62 5.60
CA ASP A 180 9.79 -5.45 4.39
C ASP A 180 8.58 -5.22 3.47
N LEU A 181 7.38 -5.04 4.04
CA LEU A 181 6.20 -4.64 3.29
C LEU A 181 6.39 -3.25 2.65
N GLY A 182 6.88 -2.26 3.40
CA GLY A 182 7.20 -0.93 2.86
C GLY A 182 8.24 -0.97 1.73
N HIS A 183 9.28 -1.79 1.89
CA HIS A 183 10.29 -2.03 0.85
C HIS A 183 9.67 -2.65 -0.41
N PHE A 184 8.74 -3.61 -0.27
CA PHE A 184 8.04 -4.20 -1.40
C PHE A 184 7.08 -3.23 -2.11
N LEU A 185 6.32 -2.43 -1.35
CA LEU A 185 5.41 -1.42 -1.92
C LEU A 185 6.17 -0.43 -2.80
N LEU A 186 7.34 0.05 -2.33
CA LEU A 186 8.23 0.92 -3.11
C LEU A 186 8.84 0.21 -4.33
N ARG A 187 9.25 -1.06 -4.19
CA ARG A 187 9.76 -1.88 -5.31
C ARG A 187 8.70 -2.07 -6.41
N CYS A 188 7.43 -2.13 -6.04
CA CYS A 188 6.33 -2.26 -7.00
C CYS A 188 6.12 -1.02 -7.87
N LEU A 189 6.52 0.19 -7.43
CA LEU A 189 6.42 1.40 -8.25
C LEU A 189 7.35 1.35 -9.47
N SER A 190 8.60 0.88 -9.29
CA SER A 190 9.60 0.79 -10.37
C SER A 190 9.46 -0.46 -11.26
N SER A 191 8.41 -1.26 -11.08
CA SER A 191 8.25 -2.55 -11.80
C SER A 191 6.85 -2.71 -12.39
N GLN A 192 6.79 -3.34 -13.57
CA GLN A 192 5.54 -3.75 -14.20
C GLN A 192 5.20 -5.23 -13.93
N SER A 193 6.11 -6.02 -13.32
CA SER A 193 5.98 -7.48 -13.18
C SER A 193 4.77 -7.95 -12.37
N TYR A 194 4.14 -7.06 -11.61
CA TYR A 194 2.97 -7.36 -10.76
C TYR A 194 1.73 -6.55 -11.16
N ASN A 195 1.74 -5.88 -12.32
CA ASN A 195 0.56 -5.15 -12.80
C ASN A 195 -0.60 -6.13 -13.07
N GLY A 196 -1.78 -5.79 -12.55
CA GLY A 196 -2.96 -6.64 -12.55
C GLY A 196 -2.89 -7.86 -11.62
N GLN A 197 -1.83 -8.02 -10.82
CA GLN A 197 -1.61 -9.22 -10.00
C GLN A 197 -1.97 -9.01 -8.52
N SER A 198 -2.60 -10.04 -7.94
CA SER A 198 -2.73 -10.19 -6.50
C SER A 198 -1.48 -10.88 -5.94
N VAL A 199 -0.75 -10.19 -5.06
CA VAL A 199 0.56 -10.61 -4.58
C VAL A 199 0.59 -10.74 -3.06
N TYR A 200 0.89 -11.95 -2.59
CA TYR A 200 1.12 -12.24 -1.18
C TYR A 200 2.61 -12.09 -0.88
N VAL A 201 2.94 -11.33 0.17
CA VAL A 201 4.34 -11.10 0.59
C VAL A 201 4.52 -11.55 2.02
N CYS A 202 5.50 -12.41 2.25
CA CYS A 202 5.78 -12.97 3.56
C CYS A 202 7.27 -13.26 3.75
N GLN A 203 7.69 -13.37 5.01
CA GLN A 203 9.05 -13.76 5.36
C GLN A 203 9.04 -14.71 6.57
N SER A 204 10.01 -15.63 6.59
CA SER A 204 10.30 -16.47 7.74
C SER A 204 11.45 -15.84 8.52
N TYR A 205 11.10 -14.98 9.47
CA TYR A 205 12.09 -14.33 10.33
C TYR A 205 12.69 -15.37 11.28
N SER A 206 14.02 -15.47 11.29
CA SER A 206 14.75 -16.21 12.32
C SER A 206 14.41 -15.65 13.70
N LYS A 207 14.21 -16.52 14.67
CA LYS A 207 14.26 -16.13 16.08
C LYS A 207 15.73 -16.09 16.47
N GLU A 208 16.17 -14.95 17.01
CA GLU A 208 17.37 -14.86 17.84
C GLU A 208 17.11 -15.53 19.20
#